data_AF-A0AAP2TL61-F1
#
_entry.id   AF-A0AAP2TL61-F1
#
_cell.length_a   1.000
_cell.length_b   1.000
_cell.length_c   1.000
_cell.angle_alpha   90.00
_cell.angle_beta   90.00
_cell.angle_gamma   90.00
#
_symmetry.space_group_name_H-M   'P 1'
#
loop_
_entity.id
_entity.type
_entity.pdbx_description
1 polymer ?
#
loop_
_entity_poly.entity_id
_entity_poly.type
_entity_poly.pdbx_seq_one_letter_code
_entity_poly.pdbx_strand_id
1 'polypeptide(L)'
;IFDNENIFFDSFEDIFKKISLSKNKSTALISKVKEIYKDDFEKFEKDCMYIQENFVKLDKFAVEDKINEKYGQLLFQTKNNPQLYELRLEELFKYIQFDLLDVIGQRKPYLCGLNRFHTYLENVIQRININDVELNYAIFKKDTPLFLEEIKNKREYKQLAFCKDDEKFISKHIMYGLYYQKYRILSLEADRSQRIVSIENRTFESFEDAVDILKEEGKDKPFFRLDKCKNSSNCYLNNDEAKFGVLIYMTREEEAERQLSWKEVENEQ
;
A
#
# COMPACT_ATOMS: atom_id res chain seq x y z
N ILE A 1 11.79 -3.86 31.80
CA ILE A 1 13.10 -3.49 31.22
C ILE A 1 13.87 -4.80 31.10
N PHE A 2 14.02 -5.34 29.90
CA PHE A 2 14.74 -6.61 29.67
C PHE A 2 16.17 -6.28 29.29
N ASP A 3 17.04 -6.32 30.30
CA ASP A 3 18.44 -5.90 30.29
C ASP A 3 19.41 -7.04 29.91
N ASN A 4 18.99 -7.99 29.07
CA ASN A 4 19.90 -9.02 28.59
C ASN A 4 20.52 -8.59 27.24
N GLU A 5 21.84 -8.46 27.24
CA GLU A 5 22.72 -8.31 26.07
C GLU A 5 22.83 -9.63 25.25
N ASN A 6 22.34 -10.74 25.79
CA ASN A 6 22.43 -12.07 25.18
C ASN A 6 21.22 -12.40 24.29
N ILE A 7 21.49 -12.92 23.09
CA ILE A 7 20.49 -13.50 22.17
C ILE A 7 19.92 -14.84 22.68
N PHE A 8 20.67 -15.54 23.52
CA PHE A 8 20.27 -16.81 24.14
C PHE A 8 19.86 -16.59 25.60
N PHE A 9 18.68 -17.11 25.96
CA PHE A 9 18.12 -17.00 27.32
C PHE A 9 18.46 -18.18 28.23
N ASP A 10 18.89 -19.29 27.64
CA ASP A 10 19.30 -20.52 28.30
C ASP A 10 20.77 -20.83 27.93
N SER A 11 21.43 -21.70 28.70
CA SER A 11 22.75 -22.22 28.32
C SER A 11 22.68 -23.04 27.02
N PHE A 12 23.78 -23.10 26.26
CA PHE A 12 23.81 -23.92 25.04
C PHE A 12 23.53 -25.39 25.33
N GLU A 13 24.01 -25.91 26.46
CA GLU A 13 23.73 -27.27 26.92
C GLU A 13 22.23 -27.50 27.13
N ASP A 14 21.53 -26.55 27.77
CA ASP A 14 20.09 -26.63 28.01
C ASP A 14 19.29 -26.55 26.71
N ILE A 15 19.68 -25.66 25.80
CA ILE A 15 19.05 -25.52 24.48
C ILE A 15 19.26 -26.81 23.68
N PHE A 16 20.48 -27.33 23.66
CA PHE A 16 20.83 -28.54 22.95
C PHE A 16 20.11 -29.77 23.49
N LYS A 17 19.98 -29.86 24.82
CA LYS A 17 19.20 -30.92 25.48
C LYS A 17 17.73 -30.84 25.11
N LYS A 18 17.13 -29.64 25.06
CA LYS A 18 15.74 -29.43 24.58
C LYS A 18 15.58 -29.89 23.12
N ILE A 19 16.55 -29.58 22.26
CA ILE A 19 16.56 -30.02 20.85
C ILE A 19 16.66 -31.54 20.76
N SER A 20 17.63 -32.14 21.45
CA SER A 20 17.93 -33.57 21.41
C SER A 20 16.78 -34.43 21.97
N LEU A 21 16.12 -33.96 23.03
CA LEU A 21 14.97 -34.64 23.63
C LEU A 21 13.63 -34.38 22.90
N SER A 22 13.63 -33.53 21.87
CA SER A 22 12.40 -33.19 21.15
C SER A 22 11.79 -34.41 20.47
N LYS A 23 10.46 -34.58 20.67
CA LYS A 23 9.62 -35.59 20.00
C LYS A 23 8.65 -34.95 19.00
N ASN A 24 8.92 -33.72 18.57
CA ASN A 24 8.04 -32.98 17.67
C ASN A 24 8.05 -33.57 16.25
N LYS A 25 6.99 -33.29 15.49
CA LYS A 25 6.86 -33.69 14.08
C LYS A 25 8.06 -33.22 13.27
N SER A 26 8.46 -33.97 12.25
CA SER A 26 9.63 -33.65 11.38
C SER A 26 9.55 -32.26 10.72
N THR A 27 8.34 -31.71 10.56
CA THR A 27 8.12 -30.37 10.02
C THR A 27 8.46 -29.23 10.99
N ALA A 28 8.55 -29.51 12.29
CA ALA A 28 8.84 -28.52 13.32
C ALA A 28 10.30 -28.04 13.23
N LEU A 29 10.52 -26.75 13.52
CA LEU A 29 11.84 -26.12 13.45
C LEU A 29 12.86 -26.84 14.35
N ILE A 30 12.47 -27.22 15.57
CA ILE A 30 13.32 -27.94 16.52
C ILE A 30 13.79 -29.31 15.97
N SER A 31 12.95 -30.00 15.20
CA SER A 31 13.30 -31.29 14.60
C SER A 31 14.29 -31.11 13.44
N LYS A 32 14.15 -30.03 12.65
CA LYS A 32 15.13 -29.67 11.61
C LYS A 32 16.48 -29.30 12.21
N VAL A 33 16.49 -28.53 13.30
CA VAL A 33 17.71 -28.19 14.03
C VAL A 33 18.37 -29.47 14.57
N LYS A 34 17.59 -30.39 15.16
CA LYS A 34 18.08 -31.70 15.59
C LYS A 34 18.72 -32.49 14.44
N GLU A 35 18.13 -32.47 13.24
CA GLU A 35 18.69 -33.14 12.06
C GLU A 35 19.99 -32.51 11.51
N ILE A 36 20.18 -31.19 11.68
CA ILE A 36 21.38 -30.48 11.23
C ILE A 36 22.60 -30.85 12.10
N TYR A 37 22.38 -30.96 13.41
CA TYR A 37 23.45 -31.19 14.37
C TYR A 37 23.60 -32.66 14.75
N LYS A 38 22.58 -33.52 14.58
CA LYS A 38 22.65 -34.98 14.79
C LYS A 38 23.35 -35.39 16.10
N ASP A 39 22.94 -34.77 17.21
CA ASP A 39 23.53 -34.97 18.54
C ASP A 39 25.02 -34.57 18.67
N ASP A 40 25.57 -33.79 17.72
CA ASP A 40 26.88 -33.12 17.78
C ASP A 40 26.77 -31.78 18.55
N PHE A 41 27.10 -31.83 19.84
CA PHE A 41 27.09 -30.64 20.69
C PHE A 41 28.20 -29.65 20.34
N GLU A 42 29.41 -30.13 20.02
CA GLU A 42 30.55 -29.25 19.74
C GLU A 42 30.28 -28.36 18.53
N LYS A 43 29.69 -28.92 17.48
CA LYS A 43 29.29 -28.15 16.30
C LYS A 43 28.17 -27.16 16.62
N PHE A 44 27.18 -27.58 17.40
CA PHE A 44 26.08 -26.71 17.83
C PHE A 44 26.58 -25.53 18.66
N GLU A 45 27.44 -25.80 19.64
CA GLU A 45 28.04 -24.79 20.51
C GLU A 45 28.86 -23.79 19.70
N LYS A 46 29.71 -24.28 18.78
CA LYS A 46 30.52 -23.41 17.91
C LYS A 46 29.66 -22.45 17.06
N ASP A 47 28.59 -22.95 16.47
CA ASP A 47 27.69 -22.13 15.64
C ASP A 47 26.89 -21.15 16.52
N CYS A 48 26.46 -21.56 17.70
CA CYS A 48 25.80 -20.67 18.69
C CYS A 48 26.75 -19.59 19.21
N MET A 49 28.00 -19.92 19.53
CA MET A 49 29.03 -18.95 19.91
C MET A 49 29.26 -17.93 18.80
N TYR A 50 29.41 -18.40 17.56
CA TYR A 50 29.57 -17.51 16.40
C TYR A 50 28.37 -16.55 16.27
N ILE A 51 27.15 -17.04 16.44
CA ILE A 51 25.94 -16.20 16.43
C ILE A 51 25.96 -15.18 17.57
N GLN A 52 26.34 -15.60 18.79
CA GLN A 52 26.39 -14.71 19.96
C GLN A 52 27.46 -13.62 19.81
N GLU A 53 28.66 -13.97 19.35
CA GLU A 53 29.77 -13.03 19.13
C GLU A 53 29.45 -11.98 18.05
N ASN A 54 28.64 -12.36 17.05
CA ASN A 54 28.24 -11.47 15.97
C ASN A 54 26.86 -10.83 16.19
N PHE A 55 26.22 -11.11 17.33
CA PHE A 55 24.92 -10.53 17.65
C PHE A 55 25.10 -9.08 18.12
N VAL A 56 24.53 -8.16 17.36
CA VAL A 56 24.45 -6.75 17.74
C VAL A 56 23.01 -6.44 18.12
N LYS A 57 22.76 -6.17 19.40
CA LYS A 57 21.49 -5.62 19.85
C LYS A 57 21.44 -4.15 19.45
N LEU A 58 20.62 -3.84 18.46
CA LEU A 58 20.30 -2.46 18.12
C LEU A 58 19.13 -2.00 18.99
N ASP A 59 19.29 -0.91 19.73
CA ASP A 59 18.16 -0.20 20.33
C ASP A 59 17.21 0.22 19.19
N LYS A 60 15.90 0.04 19.40
CA LYS A 60 14.87 0.46 18.44
C LYS A 60 15.04 1.94 18.07
N PHE A 61 15.33 2.81 19.04
CA PHE A 61 15.55 4.23 18.81
C PHE A 61 16.82 4.50 17.98
N ALA A 62 17.86 3.70 18.19
CA ALA A 62 19.09 3.79 17.40
C ALA A 62 18.89 3.38 15.93
N VAL A 63 17.86 2.59 15.60
CA VAL A 63 17.54 2.25 14.20
C VAL A 63 16.83 3.40 13.49
N GLU A 64 15.86 4.03 14.14
CA GLU A 64 15.12 5.18 13.61
C GLU A 64 16.06 6.37 13.37
N ASP A 65 16.94 6.67 14.32
CA ASP A 65 17.94 7.72 14.18
C ASP A 65 18.91 7.45 13.03
N LYS A 66 19.38 6.20 12.89
CA LYS A 66 20.25 5.80 11.78
C LYS A 66 19.52 5.89 10.43
N ILE A 67 18.24 5.56 10.38
CA ILE A 67 17.43 5.70 9.17
C ILE A 67 17.34 7.18 8.80
N ASN A 68 17.01 8.04 9.76
CA ASN A 68 16.91 9.48 9.51
C ASN A 68 18.26 10.10 9.10
N GLU A 69 19.35 9.71 9.76
CA GLU A 69 20.71 10.17 9.41
C GLU A 69 21.10 9.76 7.98
N LYS A 70 20.87 8.51 7.59
CA LYS A 70 21.35 7.96 6.31
C LYS A 70 20.40 8.24 5.14
N TYR A 71 19.09 8.14 5.36
CA TYR A 71 18.09 8.30 4.30
C TYR A 71 17.55 9.72 4.19
N GLY A 72 17.77 10.57 5.19
CA GLY A 72 17.38 11.98 5.13
C GLY A 72 17.92 12.68 3.88
N GLN A 73 19.19 12.46 3.53
CA GLN A 73 19.76 13.03 2.30
C GLN A 73 19.20 12.37 1.03
N LEU A 74 19.09 11.04 1.02
CA LEU A 74 18.66 10.26 -0.15
C LEU A 74 17.19 10.53 -0.52
N LEU A 75 16.35 10.83 0.46
CA LEU A 75 14.92 11.12 0.28
C LEU A 75 14.59 12.62 0.34
N PHE A 76 15.62 13.48 0.29
CA PHE A 76 15.51 14.94 0.30
C PHE A 76 14.68 15.47 1.49
N GLN A 77 14.99 15.01 2.69
CA GLN A 77 14.41 15.56 3.92
C GLN A 77 14.74 17.04 4.03
N THR A 78 13.70 17.87 4.19
CA THR A 78 13.84 19.30 4.41
C THR A 78 13.06 19.72 5.64
N LYS A 79 13.54 20.74 6.35
CA LYS A 79 12.82 21.31 7.50
C LYS A 79 11.44 21.87 7.12
N ASN A 80 11.27 22.25 5.86
CA ASN A 80 10.05 22.88 5.36
C ASN A 80 8.99 21.87 4.93
N ASN A 81 9.32 20.59 4.81
CA ASN A 81 8.35 19.55 4.41
C ASN A 81 8.71 18.17 5.01
N PRO A 82 8.64 18.02 6.35
CA PRO A 82 8.95 16.76 7.01
C PRO A 82 7.98 15.64 6.61
N GLN A 83 6.71 15.96 6.35
CA GLN A 83 5.69 14.98 5.95
C GLN A 83 6.04 14.30 4.62
N LEU A 84 6.59 15.04 3.65
CA LEU A 84 7.00 14.47 2.38
C LEU A 84 8.12 13.43 2.53
N TYR A 85 9.04 13.64 3.47
CA TYR A 85 10.07 12.66 3.78
C TYR A 85 9.49 11.39 4.40
N GLU A 86 8.60 11.54 5.38
CA GLU A 86 7.92 10.41 6.04
C GLU A 86 7.15 9.56 5.01
N LEU A 87 6.36 10.20 4.13
CA LEU A 87 5.62 9.52 3.08
C LEU A 87 6.53 8.76 2.10
N ARG A 88 7.66 9.36 1.71
CA ARG A 88 8.65 8.68 0.86
C ARG A 88 9.27 7.48 1.55
N LEU A 89 9.60 7.61 2.84
CA LEU A 89 10.19 6.53 3.61
C LEU A 89 9.20 5.36 3.78
N GLU A 90 7.94 5.66 4.09
CA GLU A 90 6.87 4.67 4.18
C GLU A 90 6.66 3.94 2.85
N GLU A 91 6.60 4.67 1.74
CA GLU A 91 6.41 4.06 0.42
C GLU A 91 7.63 3.18 0.05
N LEU A 92 8.85 3.65 0.32
CA LEU A 92 10.07 2.85 0.12
C LEU A 92 10.04 1.56 0.95
N PHE A 93 9.58 1.63 2.20
CA PHE A 93 9.43 0.48 3.06
C PHE A 93 8.44 -0.54 2.48
N LYS A 94 7.29 -0.07 1.96
CA LYS A 94 6.30 -0.93 1.29
C LYS A 94 6.89 -1.64 0.07
N TYR A 95 7.67 -0.96 -0.75
CA TYR A 95 8.36 -1.60 -1.89
C TYR A 95 9.21 -2.79 -1.44
N ILE A 96 10.05 -2.58 -0.44
CA ILE A 96 10.95 -3.60 0.09
C ILE A 96 10.14 -4.74 0.71
N GLN A 97 9.08 -4.42 1.47
CA GLN A 97 8.20 -5.40 2.11
C GLN A 97 7.50 -6.29 1.09
N PHE A 98 6.92 -5.73 0.03
CA PHE A 98 6.24 -6.53 -0.99
C PHE A 98 7.21 -7.42 -1.77
N ASP A 99 8.40 -6.93 -2.07
CA ASP A 99 9.42 -7.73 -2.75
C ASP A 99 9.97 -8.84 -1.86
N LEU A 100 10.11 -8.58 -0.55
CA LEU A 100 10.43 -9.61 0.45
C LEU A 100 9.34 -10.69 0.52
N LEU A 101 8.08 -10.30 0.60
CA LEU A 101 6.96 -11.24 0.65
C LEU A 101 6.87 -12.11 -0.61
N ASP A 102 7.14 -11.54 -1.78
CA ASP A 102 7.17 -12.28 -3.05
C ASP A 102 8.29 -13.33 -3.07
N VAL A 103 9.52 -12.98 -2.66
CA VAL A 103 10.62 -13.95 -2.62
C VAL A 103 10.43 -15.01 -1.53
N ILE A 104 9.81 -14.67 -0.39
CA ILE A 104 9.41 -15.63 0.64
C ILE A 104 8.41 -16.64 0.06
N GLY A 105 7.39 -16.15 -0.67
CA GLY A 105 6.42 -17.00 -1.37
C GLY A 105 7.08 -17.94 -2.37
N GLN A 106 8.13 -17.47 -3.05
CA GLN A 106 8.92 -18.25 -4.01
C GLN A 106 10.01 -19.12 -3.36
N ARG A 107 10.19 -19.05 -2.03
CA ARG A 107 11.27 -19.73 -1.28
C ARG A 107 12.68 -19.42 -1.81
N LYS A 108 12.90 -18.19 -2.24
CA LYS A 108 14.20 -17.70 -2.75
C LYS A 108 14.81 -16.70 -1.78
N PRO A 109 16.15 -16.56 -1.75
CA PRO A 109 16.79 -15.49 -1.00
C PRO A 109 16.41 -14.13 -1.58
N TYR A 110 16.20 -13.14 -0.70
CA TYR A 110 16.03 -11.76 -1.12
C TYR A 110 17.36 -11.17 -1.55
N LEU A 111 17.41 -10.63 -2.77
CA LEU A 111 18.58 -9.97 -3.33
C LEU A 111 18.24 -8.52 -3.69
N CYS A 112 18.78 -7.58 -2.91
CA CYS A 112 18.68 -6.15 -3.18
C CYS A 112 20.09 -5.57 -3.34
N GLY A 113 20.56 -5.54 -4.59
CA GLY A 113 21.79 -4.83 -4.93
C GLY A 113 21.57 -3.32 -5.06
N LEU A 114 22.66 -2.56 -5.12
CA LEU A 114 22.65 -1.09 -5.20
C LEU A 114 21.75 -0.54 -6.31
N ASN A 115 21.83 -1.10 -7.53
CA ASN A 115 21.02 -0.62 -8.65
C ASN A 115 19.52 -0.76 -8.39
N ARG A 116 19.10 -1.91 -7.87
CA ARG A 116 17.69 -2.18 -7.54
C ARG A 116 17.20 -1.23 -6.45
N PHE A 117 18.04 -1.00 -5.44
CA PHE A 117 17.74 -0.08 -4.37
C PHE A 117 17.59 1.37 -4.87
N HIS A 118 18.51 1.85 -5.73
CA HIS A 118 18.41 3.16 -6.35
C HIS A 118 17.15 3.31 -7.20
N THR A 119 16.77 2.27 -7.95
CA THR A 119 15.52 2.27 -8.71
C THR A 119 14.30 2.44 -7.79
N TYR A 120 14.28 1.88 -6.59
CA TYR A 120 13.19 2.16 -5.65
C TYR A 120 13.16 3.61 -5.21
N LEU A 121 14.32 4.16 -4.82
CA LEU A 121 14.43 5.55 -4.40
C LEU A 121 13.96 6.51 -5.49
N GLU A 122 14.46 6.36 -6.72
CA GLU A 122 14.09 7.21 -7.85
C GLU A 122 12.58 7.16 -8.13
N ASN A 123 11.98 5.97 -8.16
CA ASN A 123 10.55 5.82 -8.38
C ASN A 123 9.72 6.50 -7.28
N VAL A 124 10.11 6.33 -6.01
CA VAL A 124 9.44 6.95 -4.87
C VAL A 124 9.55 8.47 -4.94
N ILE A 125 10.73 9.00 -5.19
CA ILE A 125 11.00 10.44 -5.24
C ILE A 125 10.28 11.11 -6.42
N GLN A 126 10.22 10.45 -7.58
CA GLN A 126 9.53 10.96 -8.75
C GLN A 126 8.02 11.08 -8.53
N ARG A 127 7.38 10.06 -7.94
CA ARG A 127 5.94 10.08 -7.72
C ARG A 127 5.50 10.89 -6.49
N ILE A 128 6.31 10.87 -5.43
CA ILE A 128 6.07 11.61 -4.20
C ILE A 128 7.04 12.78 -4.18
N ASN A 129 6.63 13.91 -4.75
CA ASN A 129 7.43 15.12 -4.87
C ASN A 129 6.68 16.34 -4.31
N ILE A 130 7.29 17.53 -4.41
CA ILE A 130 6.70 18.75 -3.84
C ILE A 130 5.40 19.17 -4.55
N ASN A 131 5.21 18.75 -5.79
CA ASN A 131 4.06 19.09 -6.63
C ASN A 131 2.98 17.99 -6.63
N ASP A 132 3.35 16.72 -6.41
CA ASP A 132 2.39 15.60 -6.45
C ASP A 132 2.72 14.48 -5.44
N VAL A 133 1.71 13.77 -4.95
CA VAL A 133 1.86 12.63 -4.03
C VAL A 133 1.12 11.44 -4.61
N GLU A 134 1.75 10.79 -5.58
CA GLU A 134 1.22 9.60 -6.23
C GLU A 134 1.77 8.32 -5.59
N LEU A 135 0.89 7.45 -5.13
CA LEU A 135 1.26 6.13 -4.60
C LEU A 135 1.41 5.12 -5.73
N ASN A 136 2.15 4.04 -5.52
CA ASN A 136 2.11 2.93 -6.46
C ASN A 136 0.76 2.20 -6.35
N TYR A 137 -0.07 2.27 -7.39
CA TYR A 137 -1.37 1.59 -7.40
C TYR A 137 -1.29 0.08 -7.20
N ALA A 138 -0.29 -0.61 -7.76
CA ALA A 138 -0.15 -2.05 -7.62
C ALA A 138 0.20 -2.46 -6.18
N ILE A 139 1.02 -1.67 -5.49
CA ILE A 139 1.33 -1.82 -4.06
C ILE A 139 0.09 -1.51 -3.24
N PHE A 140 -0.54 -0.35 -3.48
CA PHE A 140 -1.77 0.05 -2.80
C PHE A 140 -2.85 -1.03 -2.89
N LYS A 141 -3.08 -1.59 -4.08
CA LYS A 141 -4.07 -2.64 -4.30
C LYS A 141 -3.77 -3.93 -3.54
N LYS A 142 -2.49 -4.28 -3.34
CA LYS A 142 -2.09 -5.45 -2.55
C LYS A 142 -2.21 -5.19 -1.04
N ASP A 143 -1.98 -3.95 -0.62
CA ASP A 143 -2.00 -3.50 0.78
C ASP A 143 -3.43 -3.16 1.27
N THR A 144 -4.35 -2.92 0.34
CA THR A 144 -5.73 -2.50 0.66
C THR A 144 -6.68 -3.69 0.60
N PRO A 145 -7.19 -4.17 1.74
CA PRO A 145 -8.23 -5.19 1.74
C PRO A 145 -9.53 -4.60 1.20
N LEU A 146 -10.26 -5.40 0.42
CA LEU A 146 -11.58 -5.02 -0.10
C LEU A 146 -12.59 -6.13 0.22
N PHE A 147 -13.56 -5.80 1.06
CA PHE A 147 -14.65 -6.69 1.44
C PHE A 147 -15.96 -6.17 0.84
N LEU A 148 -16.37 -6.72 -0.31
CA LEU A 148 -17.56 -6.24 -1.02
C LEU A 148 -18.83 -6.29 -0.17
N GLU A 149 -18.99 -7.34 0.66
CA GLU A 149 -20.17 -7.49 1.52
C GLU A 149 -20.37 -6.31 2.48
N GLU A 150 -19.28 -5.68 2.95
CA GLU A 150 -19.32 -4.53 3.85
C GLU A 150 -19.75 -3.24 3.15
N ILE A 151 -19.64 -3.20 1.82
CA ILE A 151 -19.88 -1.99 1.03
C ILE A 151 -21.05 -2.11 0.06
N LYS A 152 -21.71 -3.26 -0.05
CA LYS A 152 -22.89 -3.48 -0.92
C LYS A 152 -24.00 -2.44 -0.74
N ASN A 153 -24.18 -1.97 0.50
CA ASN A 153 -25.21 -0.98 0.82
C ASN A 153 -24.79 0.47 0.54
N LYS A 154 -23.50 0.73 0.31
CA LYS A 154 -22.98 2.07 0.03
C LYS A 154 -23.42 2.56 -1.35
N ARG A 155 -23.57 3.88 -1.49
CA ARG A 155 -24.05 4.52 -2.71
C ARG A 155 -23.15 4.22 -3.91
N GLU A 156 -21.83 4.23 -3.70
CA GLU A 156 -20.83 3.98 -4.73
C GLU A 156 -20.97 2.58 -5.34
N TYR A 157 -21.25 1.57 -4.50
CA TYR A 157 -21.52 0.21 -4.96
C TYR A 157 -22.78 0.17 -5.81
N LYS A 158 -23.89 0.74 -5.31
CA LYS A 158 -25.19 0.75 -6.01
C LYS A 158 -25.09 1.47 -7.36
N GLN A 159 -24.40 2.61 -7.39
CA GLN A 159 -24.15 3.38 -8.61
C GLN A 159 -23.36 2.55 -9.64
N LEU A 160 -22.33 1.83 -9.22
CA LEU A 160 -21.59 0.92 -10.10
C LEU A 160 -22.41 -0.28 -10.57
N ALA A 161 -23.28 -0.83 -9.72
CA ALA A 161 -24.18 -1.92 -10.07
C ALA A 161 -25.19 -1.49 -11.16
N PHE A 162 -25.63 -0.23 -11.17
CA PHE A 162 -26.43 0.31 -12.27
C PHE A 162 -25.67 0.41 -13.60
N CYS A 163 -24.35 0.62 -13.56
CA CYS A 163 -23.51 0.58 -14.76
C CYS A 163 -23.33 -0.85 -15.27
N LYS A 164 -22.91 -1.75 -14.38
CA LYS A 164 -22.71 -3.16 -14.68
C LYS A 164 -22.71 -3.98 -13.39
N ASP A 165 -23.72 -4.83 -13.25
CA ASP A 165 -23.84 -5.76 -12.13
C ASP A 165 -22.91 -6.98 -12.30
N ASP A 166 -21.61 -6.73 -12.14
CA ASP A 166 -20.53 -7.72 -12.21
C ASP A 166 -19.53 -7.43 -11.09
N GLU A 167 -19.36 -8.36 -10.15
CA GLU A 167 -18.53 -8.15 -8.95
C GLU A 167 -17.08 -7.80 -9.30
N LYS A 168 -16.52 -8.34 -10.38
CA LYS A 168 -15.16 -8.01 -10.82
C LYS A 168 -15.06 -6.57 -11.31
N PHE A 169 -16.04 -6.14 -12.09
CA PHE A 169 -16.18 -4.75 -12.50
C PHE A 169 -16.31 -3.84 -11.28
N ILE A 170 -17.25 -4.12 -10.37
CA ILE A 170 -17.50 -3.29 -9.19
C ILE A 170 -16.24 -3.21 -8.30
N SER A 171 -15.63 -4.36 -7.98
CA SER A 171 -14.40 -4.43 -7.17
C SER A 171 -13.28 -3.57 -7.73
N LYS A 172 -13.06 -3.65 -9.04
CA LYS A 172 -12.02 -2.86 -9.73
C LYS A 172 -12.25 -1.37 -9.55
N HIS A 173 -13.50 -0.91 -9.72
CA HIS A 173 -13.83 0.51 -9.65
C HIS A 173 -13.89 1.04 -8.23
N ILE A 174 -14.37 0.25 -7.26
CA ILE A 174 -14.27 0.61 -5.85
C ILE A 174 -12.79 0.75 -5.45
N MET A 175 -11.91 -0.14 -5.91
CA MET A 175 -10.47 -0.02 -5.64
C MET A 175 -9.89 1.28 -6.21
N TYR A 176 -10.35 1.75 -7.37
CA TYR A 176 -10.00 3.08 -7.88
C TYR A 176 -10.51 4.19 -6.96
N GLY A 177 -11.75 4.10 -6.49
CA GLY A 177 -12.32 5.07 -5.54
C GLY A 177 -11.50 5.17 -4.25
N LEU A 178 -11.15 4.03 -3.65
CA LEU A 178 -10.30 3.96 -2.45
C LEU A 178 -8.89 4.53 -2.70
N TYR A 179 -8.33 4.26 -3.89
CA TYR A 179 -7.05 4.82 -4.28
C TYR A 179 -7.08 6.35 -4.36
N TYR A 180 -8.11 6.91 -5.01
CA TYR A 180 -8.29 8.37 -5.05
C TYR A 180 -8.57 8.95 -3.65
N GLN A 181 -9.34 8.25 -2.81
CA GLN A 181 -9.57 8.69 -1.43
C GLN A 181 -8.25 8.81 -0.65
N LYS A 182 -7.35 7.82 -0.78
CA LYS A 182 -6.03 7.90 -0.14
C LYS A 182 -5.18 9.01 -0.74
N TYR A 183 -5.15 9.16 -2.07
CA TYR A 183 -4.50 10.27 -2.76
C TYR A 183 -4.98 11.63 -2.23
N ARG A 184 -6.30 11.79 -2.06
CA ARG A 184 -6.93 13.01 -1.56
C ARG A 184 -6.47 13.33 -0.14
N ILE A 185 -6.48 12.35 0.77
CA ILE A 185 -6.02 12.53 2.15
C ILE A 185 -4.55 13.00 2.16
N LEU A 186 -3.68 12.28 1.46
CA LEU A 186 -2.25 12.61 1.41
C LEU A 186 -1.98 13.98 0.77
N SER A 187 -2.75 14.35 -0.25
CA SER A 187 -2.67 15.68 -0.87
C SER A 187 -3.11 16.79 0.07
N LEU A 188 -4.12 16.54 0.91
CA LEU A 188 -4.58 17.50 1.92
C LEU A 188 -3.55 17.64 3.06
N GLU A 189 -2.95 16.54 3.50
CA GLU A 189 -1.84 16.55 4.47
C GLU A 189 -0.62 17.32 3.95
N ALA A 190 -0.41 17.31 2.63
CA ALA A 190 0.63 18.06 1.93
C ALA A 190 0.21 19.51 1.55
N ASP A 191 -0.88 20.04 2.12
CA ASP A 191 -1.43 21.38 1.88
C ASP A 191 -1.78 21.67 0.40
N ARG A 192 -2.34 20.67 -0.30
CA ARG A 192 -2.75 20.78 -1.72
C ARG A 192 -4.25 20.79 -1.92
N SER A 193 -4.96 21.42 -1.00
CA SER A 193 -6.41 21.57 -1.05
C SER A 193 -6.91 22.13 -2.38
N GLN A 194 -6.25 23.16 -2.93
CA GLN A 194 -6.65 23.77 -4.20
C GLN A 194 -6.56 22.79 -5.38
N ARG A 195 -5.55 21.91 -5.41
CA ARG A 195 -5.42 20.88 -6.45
C ARG A 195 -6.57 19.89 -6.39
N ILE A 196 -6.95 19.46 -5.18
CA ILE A 196 -8.11 18.57 -4.98
C ILE A 196 -9.40 19.24 -5.47
N VAL A 197 -9.63 20.51 -5.14
CA VAL A 197 -10.80 21.26 -5.63
C VAL A 197 -10.81 21.32 -7.16
N SER A 198 -9.67 21.61 -7.79
CA SER A 198 -9.57 21.64 -9.26
C SER A 198 -9.84 20.26 -9.89
N ILE A 199 -9.35 19.17 -9.28
CA ILE A 199 -9.61 17.80 -9.73
C ILE A 199 -11.11 17.48 -9.68
N GLU A 200 -11.75 17.74 -8.54
CA GLU A 200 -13.17 17.41 -8.32
C GLU A 200 -14.07 18.28 -9.20
N ASN A 201 -13.83 19.59 -9.30
CA ASN A 201 -14.59 20.49 -10.18
C ASN A 201 -14.47 20.05 -11.65
N ARG A 202 -13.25 19.81 -12.13
CA ARG A 202 -13.03 19.38 -13.52
C ARG A 202 -13.73 18.06 -13.82
N THR A 203 -13.76 17.16 -12.85
CA THR A 203 -14.45 15.87 -12.97
C THR A 203 -15.96 16.05 -13.05
N PHE A 204 -16.52 16.95 -12.22
CA PHE A 204 -17.95 17.28 -12.23
C PHE A 204 -18.38 17.92 -13.55
N GLU A 205 -17.67 18.96 -14.02
CA GLU A 205 -17.93 19.61 -15.31
C GLU A 205 -17.89 18.58 -16.46
N SER A 206 -16.87 17.70 -16.45
CA SER A 206 -16.73 16.65 -17.47
C SER A 206 -17.87 15.61 -17.41
N PHE A 207 -18.50 15.45 -16.26
CA PHE A 207 -19.68 14.59 -16.11
C PHE A 207 -20.92 15.25 -16.69
N GLU A 208 -21.15 16.53 -16.41
CA GLU A 208 -22.27 17.30 -16.98
C GLU A 208 -22.19 17.29 -18.51
N ASP A 209 -21.01 17.62 -19.07
CA ASP A 209 -20.75 17.56 -20.51
C ASP A 209 -21.04 16.16 -21.09
N ALA A 210 -20.59 15.10 -20.41
CA ALA A 210 -20.80 13.73 -20.87
C ALA A 210 -22.29 13.35 -20.89
N VAL A 211 -23.04 13.74 -19.86
CA VAL A 211 -24.49 13.50 -19.76
C VAL A 211 -25.22 14.23 -20.88
N ASP A 212 -24.92 15.50 -21.12
CA ASP A 212 -25.60 16.29 -22.14
C ASP A 212 -25.37 15.73 -23.55
N ILE A 213 -24.13 15.39 -23.89
CA ILE A 213 -23.83 14.79 -25.20
C ILE A 213 -24.53 13.42 -25.33
N LEU A 214 -24.58 12.60 -24.27
CA LEU A 214 -25.26 11.31 -24.33
C LEU A 214 -26.78 11.43 -24.47
N LYS A 215 -27.38 12.47 -23.88
CA LYS A 215 -28.80 12.80 -24.07
C LYS A 215 -29.08 13.21 -25.51
N GLU A 216 -28.25 14.07 -26.09
CA GLU A 216 -28.35 14.47 -27.50
C GLU A 216 -28.22 13.26 -28.45
N GLU A 217 -27.33 12.31 -28.12
CA GLU A 217 -27.16 11.07 -28.88
C GLU A 217 -28.26 10.02 -28.65
N GLY A 218 -29.18 10.23 -27.70
CA GLY A 218 -30.20 9.24 -27.31
C GLY A 218 -29.63 7.97 -26.66
N LYS A 219 -28.42 8.06 -26.08
CA LYS A 219 -27.68 6.94 -25.48
C LYS A 219 -27.46 7.10 -23.97
N ASP A 220 -28.13 8.05 -23.33
CA ASP A 220 -27.97 8.31 -21.91
C ASP A 220 -28.38 7.09 -21.06
N LYS A 221 -27.37 6.34 -20.62
CA LYS A 221 -27.48 5.17 -19.73
C LYS A 221 -26.30 5.15 -18.76
N PRO A 222 -26.46 4.56 -17.56
CA PRO A 222 -25.45 4.62 -16.51
C PRO A 222 -24.04 4.21 -16.96
N PHE A 223 -23.92 3.08 -17.66
CA PHE A 223 -22.63 2.61 -18.18
C PHE A 223 -21.97 3.61 -19.12
N PHE A 224 -22.74 4.20 -20.05
CA PHE A 224 -22.18 5.13 -21.03
C PHE A 224 -21.77 6.46 -20.41
N ARG A 225 -22.46 6.93 -19.36
CA ARG A 225 -22.02 8.08 -18.56
C ARG A 225 -20.62 7.83 -18.00
N LEU A 226 -20.45 6.72 -17.26
CA LEU A 226 -19.17 6.35 -16.67
C LEU A 226 -18.07 6.16 -17.73
N ASP A 227 -18.36 5.46 -18.83
CA ASP A 227 -17.38 5.20 -19.89
C ASP A 227 -16.95 6.48 -20.61
N LYS A 228 -17.89 7.39 -20.90
CA LYS A 228 -17.59 8.68 -21.52
C LYS A 228 -16.75 9.57 -20.60
N CYS A 229 -17.09 9.65 -19.31
CA CYS A 229 -16.31 10.42 -18.33
C CYS A 229 -14.88 9.90 -18.14
N LYS A 230 -14.64 8.58 -18.26
CA LYS A 230 -13.28 8.04 -18.20
C LYS A 230 -12.40 8.45 -19.37
N ASN A 231 -13.02 8.68 -20.53
CA ASN A 231 -12.34 9.17 -21.71
C ASN A 231 -12.14 10.69 -21.68
N SER A 232 -12.78 11.39 -20.73
CA SER A 232 -12.56 12.81 -20.49
C SER A 232 -11.24 13.05 -19.77
N SER A 233 -10.46 14.02 -20.24
CA SER A 233 -9.15 14.34 -19.66
C SER A 233 -9.30 15.17 -18.38
N ASN A 234 -8.75 14.67 -17.27
CA ASN A 234 -8.45 15.45 -16.08
C ASN A 234 -6.93 15.70 -16.00
N CYS A 235 -6.51 16.91 -16.39
CA CYS A 235 -5.09 17.29 -16.50
C CYS A 235 -4.38 17.44 -15.14
N TYR A 236 -5.13 17.42 -14.03
CA TYR A 236 -4.58 17.51 -12.69
C TYR A 236 -4.18 16.14 -12.12
N LEU A 237 -4.43 15.04 -12.83
CA LEU A 237 -4.07 13.68 -12.41
C LEU A 237 -3.19 13.03 -13.47
N ASN A 238 -2.10 12.42 -13.02
CA ASN A 238 -1.08 11.84 -13.90
C ASN A 238 -1.32 10.36 -14.22
N ASN A 239 -2.09 9.65 -13.39
CA ASN A 239 -2.40 8.24 -13.54
C ASN A 239 -3.90 8.00 -13.73
N ASP A 240 -4.24 6.92 -14.44
CA ASP A 240 -5.62 6.62 -14.80
C ASP A 240 -6.43 6.09 -13.61
N GLU A 241 -5.78 5.41 -12.66
CA GLU A 241 -6.45 4.88 -11.48
C GLU A 241 -7.02 5.98 -10.58
N ALA A 242 -6.33 7.12 -10.44
CA ALA A 242 -6.84 8.29 -9.75
C ALA A 242 -7.93 8.98 -10.57
N LYS A 243 -7.76 9.11 -11.90
CA LYS A 243 -8.78 9.72 -12.80
C LYS A 243 -10.08 8.93 -12.75
N PHE A 244 -10.01 7.61 -12.76
CA PHE A 244 -11.18 6.75 -12.62
C PHE A 244 -11.67 6.75 -11.18
N GLY A 245 -10.76 6.86 -10.21
CA GLY A 245 -11.09 6.87 -8.79
C GLY A 245 -11.92 8.07 -8.37
N VAL A 246 -11.61 9.28 -8.85
CA VAL A 246 -12.40 10.48 -8.53
C VAL A 246 -13.85 10.35 -9.02
N LEU A 247 -14.07 9.75 -10.20
CA LEU A 247 -15.41 9.47 -10.72
C LEU A 247 -16.23 8.60 -9.76
N ILE A 248 -15.59 7.63 -9.09
CA ILE A 248 -16.28 6.76 -8.13
C ILE A 248 -16.43 7.45 -6.78
N TYR A 249 -15.38 8.09 -6.29
CA TYR A 249 -15.38 8.79 -5.01
C TYR A 249 -16.45 9.90 -4.96
N MET A 250 -16.69 10.60 -6.06
CA MET A 250 -17.73 11.65 -6.13
C MET A 250 -19.17 11.10 -6.20
N THR A 251 -19.36 9.78 -6.22
CA THR A 251 -20.69 9.16 -6.07
C THR A 251 -21.06 8.87 -4.60
N ARG A 252 -20.19 9.15 -3.64
CA ARG A 252 -20.45 8.92 -2.21
C ARG A 252 -21.59 9.78 -1.68
N GLU A 253 -22.26 9.29 -0.66
CA GLU A 253 -23.43 9.96 -0.08
C GLU A 253 -23.06 11.31 0.57
N GLU A 254 -21.85 11.42 1.12
CA GLU A 254 -21.34 12.63 1.78
C GLU A 254 -20.95 13.76 0.83
N GLU A 255 -20.89 13.49 -0.49
CA GLU A 255 -20.69 14.54 -1.49
C GLU A 255 -22.02 15.25 -1.73
N ALA A 256 -22.12 16.52 -1.32
CA ALA A 256 -23.37 17.28 -1.39
C ALA A 256 -23.41 18.24 -2.60
N GLU A 257 -22.27 18.83 -2.97
CA GLU A 257 -22.23 19.89 -3.99
C GLU A 257 -22.05 19.33 -5.40
N ARG A 258 -21.18 18.33 -5.52
CA ARG A 258 -20.73 17.79 -6.81
C ARG A 258 -21.00 16.29 -6.94
N GLN A 259 -22.13 15.83 -6.41
CA GLN A 259 -22.43 14.41 -6.37
C GLN A 259 -22.69 13.88 -7.77
N LEU A 260 -21.98 12.82 -8.15
CA LEU A 260 -22.19 12.15 -9.43
C LEU A 260 -23.26 11.05 -9.29
N SER A 261 -24.09 10.92 -10.32
CA SER A 261 -25.12 9.88 -10.43
C SER A 261 -25.04 9.20 -11.79
N TRP A 262 -24.64 7.94 -11.82
CA TRP A 262 -24.74 7.11 -13.03
C TRP A 262 -26.20 6.79 -13.32
N LYS A 263 -26.98 6.57 -12.28
CA LYS A 263 -28.44 6.52 -12.34
C LYS A 263 -29.02 7.44 -11.27
N GLU A 264 -30.02 8.23 -11.64
CA GLU A 264 -30.84 8.93 -10.66
C GLU A 264 -31.51 7.86 -9.78
N VAL A 265 -31.17 7.87 -8.50
CA VAL A 265 -31.90 7.08 -7.50
C VAL A 265 -32.89 8.07 -6.94
N GLU A 266 -34.19 7.85 -7.15
CA GLU A 266 -35.19 8.60 -6.41
C GLU A 266 -34.87 8.39 -4.93
N ASN A 267 -34.62 9.50 -4.22
CA ASN A 267 -34.45 9.43 -2.78
C ASN A 267 -35.79 8.92 -2.22
N GLU A 268 -35.85 7.63 -1.88
CA GLU A 268 -36.86 7.12 -0.97
C GLU A 268 -36.66 7.87 0.35
N GLN A 269 -37.47 8.91 0.54
CA GLN A 269 -37.63 9.63 1.80
C GLN A 269 -38.28 8.74 2.85
#